data_AF-A0A6P7NA96-F1
#
_entry.id   AF-A0A6P7NA96-F1
#
_cell.length_a   1.000
_cell.length_b   1.000
_cell.length_c   1.000
_cell.angle_alpha   90.00
_cell.angle_beta   90.00
_cell.angle_gamma   90.00
#
_symmetry.space_group_name_H-M   'P 1'
#
loop_
_entity.id
_entity.type
_entity.pdbx_description
1 polymer ?
#
loop_
_entity_poly.entity_id
_entity_poly.type
_entity_poly.pdbx_seq_one_letter_code
_entity_poly.pdbx_strand_id
1 'polypeptide(L)'
;MGKPGKNKTKESAKQADKAGTRSCDKKVKRDAKPKRAKPEDHLAHIPFRLREIMKSKDRMKKGPLKTKKRKEPNPKFSQPKDCQDGDIPVPHFKRGRGESEKAYVRRMESESQHVLFLTQNQVDRKPELDATQGKSSNKKEADKIRLQRLHQKKLNRQEAEIEKEMFKDHVAFGEVTMAPPSLTAKPKKAPVRSQKASKELLLTSLLGQTANSTAKPSMARQRIMEEERQRAVEAYRLLKKQKQQQMEARAAGLEKLKNLQ
;
A
#
# COMPACT_ATOMS: atom_id res chain seq x y z
N MET A 1 -45.62 55.04 -44.81
CA MET A 1 -44.85 56.11 -45.46
C MET A 1 -43.37 55.73 -45.43
N GLY A 2 -42.69 55.70 -46.59
CA GLY A 2 -41.22 55.70 -46.70
C GLY A 2 -40.48 54.35 -46.65
N LYS A 3 -40.02 53.88 -47.82
CA LYS A 3 -39.07 52.76 -48.04
C LYS A 3 -37.59 53.24 -47.80
N PRO A 4 -36.53 52.55 -48.28
CA PRO A 4 -35.86 51.37 -47.70
C PRO A 4 -34.30 51.51 -47.68
N GLY A 5 -33.59 50.57 -47.05
CA GLY A 5 -32.14 50.39 -47.23
C GLY A 5 -31.81 49.07 -47.91
N LYS A 6 -31.55 49.09 -49.23
CA LYS A 6 -30.99 47.97 -50.00
C LYS A 6 -29.46 47.95 -49.86
N ASN A 7 -28.86 46.77 -50.12
CA ASN A 7 -27.70 46.50 -51.00
C ASN A 7 -27.03 45.17 -50.54
N LYS A 8 -26.54 44.24 -51.36
CA LYS A 8 -26.61 43.95 -52.80
C LYS A 8 -25.95 42.55 -52.95
N THR A 9 -26.53 41.74 -53.82
CA THR A 9 -26.09 40.44 -54.35
C THR A 9 -24.86 40.55 -55.25
N LYS A 10 -24.04 39.48 -55.35
CA LYS A 10 -23.37 38.93 -56.56
C LYS A 10 -23.06 37.45 -56.28
N GLU A 11 -23.73 36.44 -56.82
CA GLU A 11 -23.72 35.89 -58.19
C GLU A 11 -22.34 35.61 -58.81
N SER A 12 -22.03 34.33 -58.99
CA SER A 12 -21.73 33.69 -60.29
C SER A 12 -21.70 32.16 -60.07
N ALA A 13 -22.68 31.42 -60.58
CA ALA A 13 -22.85 30.93 -61.95
C ALA A 13 -21.91 29.77 -62.30
N LYS A 14 -22.56 28.65 -62.60
CA LYS A 14 -22.05 27.32 -62.93
C LYS A 14 -21.35 27.32 -64.29
N GLN A 15 -20.32 26.49 -64.43
CA GLN A 15 -20.03 25.79 -65.67
C GLN A 15 -19.88 24.29 -65.37
N ALA A 16 -20.64 23.50 -66.12
CA ALA A 16 -20.49 22.07 -66.25
C ALA A 16 -19.65 21.81 -67.51
N ASP A 17 -18.75 20.82 -67.47
CA ASP A 17 -18.71 19.75 -68.47
C ASP A 17 -17.79 18.60 -68.05
N LYS A 18 -18.09 17.46 -68.66
CA LYS A 18 -17.89 16.08 -68.21
C LYS A 18 -16.50 15.53 -68.57
N ALA A 19 -15.98 14.61 -67.73
CA ALA A 19 -15.59 13.24 -68.12
C ALA A 19 -14.71 12.57 -67.06
N GLY A 20 -15.04 11.32 -66.73
CA GLY A 20 -14.03 10.27 -66.55
C GLY A 20 -13.52 9.94 -65.14
N THR A 21 -13.91 8.73 -64.72
CA THR A 21 -13.10 7.73 -63.99
C THR A 21 -13.46 7.47 -62.53
N ARG A 22 -13.94 6.24 -62.31
CA ARG A 22 -14.24 5.60 -61.02
C ARG A 22 -12.94 5.27 -60.27
N SER A 23 -12.92 5.40 -58.94
CA SER A 23 -12.36 4.37 -58.05
C SER A 23 -12.60 4.63 -56.55
N CYS A 24 -13.18 3.61 -55.93
CA CYS A 24 -13.06 3.09 -54.56
C CYS A 24 -12.93 4.01 -53.33
N ASP A 25 -14.00 4.01 -52.55
CA ASP A 25 -14.05 3.62 -51.13
C ASP A 25 -12.87 3.97 -50.20
N LYS A 26 -13.12 5.04 -49.44
CA LYS A 26 -12.99 5.14 -47.97
C LYS A 26 -12.17 4.04 -47.28
N LYS A 27 -10.94 4.39 -46.87
CA LYS A 27 -10.43 4.04 -45.53
C LYS A 27 -9.73 5.25 -44.92
N VAL A 28 -10.48 6.02 -44.13
CA VAL A 28 -9.89 6.91 -43.12
C VAL A 28 -9.12 6.02 -42.16
N LYS A 29 -7.79 6.13 -42.16
CA LYS A 29 -6.95 5.55 -41.12
C LYS A 29 -7.38 6.18 -39.80
N ARG A 30 -8.06 5.41 -38.94
CA ARG A 30 -8.31 5.80 -37.55
C ARG A 30 -6.96 6.08 -36.91
N ASP A 31 -6.85 7.28 -36.37
CA ASP A 31 -5.71 7.73 -35.59
C ASP A 31 -5.30 6.67 -34.57
N ALA A 32 -4.01 6.32 -34.62
CA ALA A 32 -3.36 5.53 -33.61
C ALA A 32 -3.61 6.21 -32.26
N LYS A 33 -4.21 5.48 -31.32
CA LYS A 33 -4.35 5.91 -29.93
C LYS A 33 -3.00 6.50 -29.47
N PRO A 34 -2.96 7.70 -28.88
CA PRO A 34 -1.71 8.22 -28.35
C PRO A 34 -1.17 7.19 -27.36
N LYS A 35 0.06 6.73 -27.61
CA LYS A 35 0.86 6.00 -26.62
C LYS A 35 0.73 6.79 -25.33
N ARG A 36 0.19 6.17 -24.28
CA ARG A 36 0.05 6.83 -22.98
C ARG A 36 1.40 7.44 -22.63
N ALA A 37 1.46 8.78 -22.64
CA ALA A 37 2.57 9.49 -22.05
C ALA A 37 2.78 8.91 -20.65
N LYS A 38 4.03 8.73 -20.25
CA LYS A 38 4.37 8.14 -18.96
C LYS A 38 3.53 8.87 -17.91
N PRO A 39 2.63 8.18 -17.19
CA PRO A 39 1.70 8.84 -16.26
C PRO A 39 2.41 9.52 -15.07
N GLU A 40 3.74 9.45 -15.00
CA GLU A 40 4.57 10.06 -13.96
C GLU A 40 4.72 11.58 -14.09
N ASP A 41 4.81 12.13 -15.32
CA ASP A 41 5.20 13.54 -15.50
C ASP A 41 4.14 14.53 -15.00
N HIS A 42 2.85 14.20 -15.18
CA HIS A 42 1.74 15.05 -14.75
C HIS A 42 1.52 15.00 -13.23
N LEU A 43 1.91 13.89 -12.58
CA LEU A 43 1.74 13.70 -11.14
C LEU A 43 2.72 14.56 -10.33
N ALA A 44 3.86 14.92 -10.92
CA ALA A 44 4.91 15.71 -10.27
C ALA A 44 4.49 17.16 -9.99
N HIS A 45 3.62 17.75 -10.83
CA HIS A 45 3.09 19.11 -10.66
C HIS A 45 1.88 19.18 -9.71
N ILE A 46 1.27 18.04 -9.41
CA ILE A 46 0.14 17.97 -8.48
C ILE A 46 0.68 18.04 -7.04
N PRO A 47 0.09 18.88 -6.17
CA PRO A 47 0.37 18.93 -4.73
C PRO A 47 0.51 17.53 -4.12
N PHE A 48 1.54 17.32 -3.30
CA PHE A 48 1.89 15.99 -2.77
C PHE A 48 0.70 15.38 -2.03
N ARG A 49 -0.02 16.19 -1.25
CA ARG A 49 -1.21 15.74 -0.52
C ARG A 49 -2.31 15.24 -1.45
N LEU A 50 -2.54 15.92 -2.57
CA LEU A 50 -3.52 15.49 -3.57
C LEU A 50 -3.03 14.25 -4.33
N ARG A 51 -1.73 14.18 -4.66
CA ARG A 51 -1.07 13.01 -5.27
C ARG A 51 -1.23 11.76 -4.40
N GLU A 52 -1.04 11.87 -3.08
CA GLU A 52 -1.19 10.75 -2.14
C GLU A 52 -2.65 10.27 -2.04
N ILE A 53 -3.62 11.19 -1.99
CA ILE A 53 -5.05 10.87 -2.00
C ILE A 53 -5.44 10.15 -3.30
N MET A 54 -4.97 10.63 -4.45
CA MET A 54 -5.20 9.98 -5.74
C MET A 54 -4.59 8.58 -5.79
N LYS A 55 -3.33 8.41 -5.37
CA LYS A 55 -2.67 7.10 -5.27
C LYS A 55 -3.42 6.14 -4.33
N SER A 56 -3.92 6.63 -3.19
CA SER A 56 -4.72 5.82 -2.26
C SER A 56 -6.04 5.37 -2.88
N LYS A 57 -6.77 6.29 -3.53
CA LYS A 57 -8.00 5.97 -4.28
C LYS A 57 -7.74 4.94 -5.39
N ASP A 58 -6.64 5.05 -6.11
CA ASP A 58 -6.26 4.08 -7.14
C ASP A 58 -5.96 2.70 -6.56
N ARG A 59 -5.30 2.63 -5.39
CA ARG A 59 -5.07 1.35 -4.68
C ARG A 59 -6.37 0.71 -4.22
N MET A 60 -7.32 1.51 -3.73
CA MET A 60 -8.65 1.02 -3.36
C MET A 60 -9.44 0.54 -4.59
N LYS A 61 -9.33 1.26 -5.72
CA LYS A 61 -10.00 0.92 -6.98
C LYS A 61 -9.43 -0.33 -7.65
N LYS A 62 -8.11 -0.56 -7.57
CA LYS A 62 -7.45 -1.72 -8.18
C LYS A 62 -7.60 -3.02 -7.39
N GLY A 63 -8.12 -2.96 -6.16
CA GLY A 63 -8.34 -4.13 -5.29
C GLY A 63 -7.05 -4.85 -4.88
N PRO A 64 -7.13 -5.84 -3.97
CA PRO A 64 -5.97 -6.64 -3.59
C PRO A 64 -5.57 -7.55 -4.77
N LEU A 65 -4.41 -7.27 -5.36
CA LEU A 65 -3.81 -8.13 -6.39
C LEU A 65 -3.45 -9.48 -5.74
N LYS A 66 -4.26 -10.51 -5.99
CA LYS A 66 -3.94 -11.88 -5.58
C LYS A 66 -2.69 -12.34 -6.37
N THR A 67 -1.56 -12.44 -5.69
CA THR A 67 -0.39 -13.15 -6.22
C THR A 67 -0.78 -14.62 -6.43
N LYS A 68 -0.88 -15.07 -7.69
CA LYS A 68 -1.12 -16.48 -8.02
C LYS A 68 0.07 -17.31 -7.51
N LYS A 69 -0.14 -18.10 -6.46
CA LYS A 69 0.80 -19.17 -6.06
C LYS A 69 0.84 -20.22 -7.18
N ARG A 70 2.03 -20.51 -7.70
CA ARG A 70 2.24 -21.64 -8.60
C ARG A 70 2.11 -22.93 -7.77
N LYS A 71 1.40 -23.92 -8.32
CA LYS A 71 1.33 -25.28 -7.77
C LYS A 71 2.68 -25.96 -8.00
N GLU A 72 3.27 -26.51 -6.96
CA GLU A 72 4.42 -27.41 -7.10
C GLU A 72 3.92 -28.83 -7.42
N PRO A 73 4.65 -29.58 -8.26
CA PRO A 73 4.34 -30.97 -8.57
C PRO A 73 4.85 -31.89 -7.45
N ASN A 74 4.04 -32.89 -7.13
CA ASN A 74 4.29 -33.89 -6.10
C ASN A 74 5.10 -35.06 -6.68
N PRO A 75 6.26 -35.48 -6.12
CA PRO A 75 6.86 -36.75 -6.46
C PRO A 75 6.62 -37.78 -5.35
N LYS A 76 5.89 -38.85 -5.68
CA LYS A 76 5.94 -40.11 -4.93
C LYS A 76 7.02 -40.98 -5.57
N PHE A 77 8.07 -41.34 -4.83
CA PHE A 77 8.71 -42.67 -4.85
C PHE A 77 9.67 -42.79 -3.67
N SER A 78 9.86 -44.01 -3.18
CA SER A 78 10.27 -44.37 -1.82
C SER A 78 11.77 -44.69 -1.63
N GLN A 79 12.41 -44.00 -0.66
CA GLN A 79 13.55 -44.36 0.25
C GLN A 79 14.93 -44.72 -0.37
N PRO A 80 16.10 -44.43 0.29
CA PRO A 80 16.35 -44.42 1.73
C PRO A 80 16.86 -43.09 2.34
N LYS A 81 16.83 -43.09 3.68
CA LYS A 81 17.24 -42.08 4.67
C LYS A 81 18.36 -41.11 4.28
N ASP A 82 18.12 -39.86 4.66
CA ASP A 82 19.06 -38.75 4.90
C ASP A 82 19.80 -38.18 3.69
N CYS A 83 19.09 -37.88 2.60
CA CYS A 83 19.55 -36.89 1.63
C CYS A 83 18.78 -35.58 1.87
N GLN A 84 19.48 -34.54 2.32
CA GLN A 84 18.94 -33.18 2.25
C GLN A 84 18.62 -32.88 0.78
N ASP A 85 17.53 -32.16 0.51
CA ASP A 85 17.11 -31.79 -0.85
C ASP A 85 18.27 -31.13 -1.62
N GLY A 86 18.96 -31.91 -2.46
CA GLY A 86 20.06 -31.49 -3.31
C GLY A 86 21.44 -32.11 -3.07
N ASP A 87 21.59 -33.13 -2.21
CA ASP A 87 22.85 -33.89 -2.14
C ASP A 87 22.98 -34.91 -3.28
N ILE A 88 24.16 -34.97 -3.91
CA ILE A 88 24.42 -35.93 -4.99
C ILE A 88 24.57 -37.33 -4.39
N PRO A 89 23.79 -38.32 -4.85
CA PRO A 89 23.92 -39.68 -4.37
C PRO A 89 25.29 -40.23 -4.76
N VAL A 90 26.03 -40.76 -3.79
CA VAL A 90 27.34 -41.39 -4.00
C VAL A 90 27.13 -42.87 -4.32
N PRO A 91 27.41 -43.34 -5.55
CA PRO A 91 27.24 -44.74 -5.92
C PRO A 91 28.24 -45.64 -5.20
N HIS A 92 27.78 -46.80 -4.73
CA HIS A 92 28.63 -47.83 -4.13
C HIS A 92 29.00 -48.89 -5.17
N PHE A 93 30.24 -48.84 -5.67
CA PHE A 93 30.70 -49.77 -6.69
C PHE A 93 31.07 -51.14 -6.09
N LYS A 94 30.18 -52.11 -6.27
CA LYS A 94 30.45 -53.54 -6.02
C LYS A 94 30.07 -54.33 -7.27
N ARG A 95 30.88 -55.33 -7.64
CA ARG A 95 30.60 -56.20 -8.80
C ARG A 95 29.40 -57.10 -8.49
N GLY A 96 28.43 -57.14 -9.40
CA GLY A 96 27.23 -57.97 -9.24
C GLY A 96 27.52 -59.46 -9.37
N ARG A 97 26.65 -60.32 -8.80
CA ARG A 97 26.71 -61.77 -9.03
C ARG A 97 26.31 -62.06 -10.48
N GLY A 98 27.27 -62.51 -11.30
CA GLY A 98 27.06 -62.79 -12.73
C GLY A 98 27.48 -61.65 -13.67
N GLU A 99 28.05 -60.56 -13.15
CA GLU A 99 28.57 -59.48 -13.95
C GLU A 99 30.00 -59.77 -14.45
N SER A 100 30.23 -59.57 -15.75
CA SER A 100 31.59 -59.61 -16.30
C SER A 100 32.39 -58.36 -15.92
N GLU A 101 33.72 -58.49 -15.82
CA GLU A 101 34.60 -57.38 -15.46
C GLU A 101 34.44 -56.16 -16.37
N LYS A 102 34.27 -56.40 -17.68
CA LYS A 102 34.05 -55.32 -18.65
C LYS A 102 32.73 -54.59 -18.42
N ALA A 103 31.66 -55.31 -18.05
CA ALA A 103 30.37 -54.70 -17.73
C ALA A 103 30.44 -53.87 -16.45
N TYR A 104 31.17 -54.35 -15.44
CA TYR A 104 31.41 -53.63 -14.19
C TYR A 104 32.12 -52.30 -14.41
N VAL A 105 33.22 -52.32 -15.19
CA VAL A 105 33.98 -51.10 -15.50
C VAL A 105 33.12 -50.10 -16.27
N ARG A 106 32.30 -50.55 -17.23
CA ARG A 106 31.39 -49.68 -17.97
C ARG A 106 30.31 -49.04 -17.08
N ARG A 107 29.72 -49.80 -16.13
CA ARG A 107 28.78 -49.22 -15.16
C ARG A 107 29.47 -48.17 -14.29
N MET A 108 30.66 -48.51 -13.78
CA MET A 108 31.44 -47.61 -12.94
C MET A 108 31.75 -46.29 -13.65
N GLU A 109 32.17 -46.37 -14.92
CA GLU A 109 32.48 -45.21 -15.76
C GLU A 109 31.25 -44.35 -16.01
N SER A 110 30.11 -44.98 -16.36
CA SER A 110 28.85 -44.27 -16.63
C SER A 110 28.32 -43.56 -15.39
N GLU A 111 28.32 -44.22 -14.23
CA GLU A 111 27.85 -43.64 -12.98
C GLU A 111 28.78 -42.53 -12.48
N SER A 112 30.09 -42.68 -12.67
CA SER A 112 31.09 -41.67 -12.32
C SER A 112 30.96 -40.41 -13.20
N GLN A 113 30.74 -40.58 -14.51
CA GLN A 113 30.42 -39.48 -15.42
C GLN A 113 29.13 -38.76 -15.03
N HIS A 114 28.11 -39.52 -14.61
CA HIS A 114 26.85 -38.96 -14.16
C HIS A 114 26.98 -38.15 -12.86
N VAL A 115 27.70 -38.66 -11.86
CA VAL A 115 28.01 -37.94 -10.61
C VAL A 115 28.80 -36.66 -10.90
N LEU A 116 29.80 -36.74 -11.78
CA LEU A 116 30.58 -35.58 -12.19
C LEU A 116 29.70 -34.52 -12.86
N PHE A 117 28.80 -34.93 -13.76
CA PHE A 117 27.83 -34.04 -14.39
C PHE A 117 26.93 -33.37 -13.34
N LEU A 118 26.38 -34.13 -12.40
CA LEU A 118 25.55 -33.55 -11.34
C LEU A 118 26.36 -32.54 -10.50
N THR A 119 27.62 -32.86 -10.17
CA THR A 119 28.52 -32.00 -9.39
C THR A 119 28.79 -30.67 -10.09
N GLN A 120 29.11 -30.72 -11.39
CA GLN A 120 29.36 -29.51 -12.20
C GLN A 120 28.14 -28.58 -12.31
N ASN A 121 26.94 -29.14 -12.16
CA ASN A 121 25.69 -28.37 -12.20
C ASN A 121 25.22 -27.90 -10.82
N GLN A 122 25.96 -28.18 -9.74
CA GLN A 122 25.63 -27.65 -8.42
C GLN A 122 26.16 -26.22 -8.27
N VAL A 123 25.36 -25.40 -7.59
CA VAL A 123 25.81 -24.08 -7.12
C VAL A 123 26.80 -24.28 -5.98
N ASP A 124 27.92 -23.55 -5.98
CA ASP A 124 28.91 -23.55 -4.90
C ASP A 124 28.23 -23.38 -3.53
N ARG A 125 28.14 -24.47 -2.77
CA ARG A 125 27.64 -24.45 -1.40
C ARG A 125 28.77 -23.94 -0.51
N LYS A 126 28.51 -22.83 0.18
CA LYS A 126 29.37 -22.28 1.24
C LYS A 126 28.74 -22.58 2.59
N PRO A 127 28.77 -23.83 3.07
CA PRO A 127 28.10 -24.23 4.33
C PRO A 127 28.58 -23.41 5.54
N GLU A 128 29.82 -22.92 5.49
CA GLU A 128 30.42 -22.03 6.50
C GLU A 128 29.69 -20.68 6.66
N LEU A 129 28.98 -20.19 5.62
CA LEU A 129 28.25 -18.91 5.69
C LEU A 129 26.86 -19.05 6.32
N ASP A 130 26.26 -20.24 6.23
CA ASP A 130 24.91 -20.50 6.73
C ASP A 130 24.87 -20.85 8.24
N ALA A 131 26.02 -21.07 8.86
CA ALA A 131 26.15 -21.25 10.31
C ALA A 131 25.79 -19.99 11.11
N THR A 132 25.71 -18.82 10.46
CA THR A 132 25.08 -17.63 11.06
C THR A 132 23.57 -17.68 10.82
N GLN A 133 22.87 -18.55 11.55
CA GLN A 133 21.40 -18.49 11.62
C GLN A 133 20.92 -17.25 12.40
N GLY A 134 21.28 -16.06 11.92
CA GLY A 134 20.65 -14.81 12.29
C GLY A 134 19.27 -14.78 11.65
N LYS A 135 18.22 -14.77 12.48
CA LYS A 135 16.81 -14.45 12.20
C LYS A 135 16.17 -15.18 10.99
N SER A 136 14.98 -15.76 11.20
CA SER A 136 14.17 -16.36 10.11
C SER A 136 14.06 -15.44 8.89
N SER A 137 14.02 -16.02 7.68
CA SER A 137 13.89 -15.30 6.41
C SER A 137 12.77 -14.25 6.45
N ASN A 138 11.61 -14.63 6.99
CA ASN A 138 10.46 -13.75 7.21
C ASN A 138 10.78 -12.53 8.09
N LYS A 139 11.64 -12.69 9.11
CA LYS A 139 12.05 -11.59 10.00
C LYS A 139 13.03 -10.64 9.30
N LYS A 140 13.94 -11.15 8.47
CA LYS A 140 14.81 -10.32 7.63
C LYS A 140 13.99 -9.48 6.64
N GLU A 141 12.96 -10.07 6.03
CA GLU A 141 12.05 -9.35 5.13
C GLU A 141 11.24 -8.29 5.86
N ALA A 142 10.69 -8.61 7.04
CA ALA A 142 9.96 -7.65 7.87
C ALA A 142 10.83 -6.46 8.28
N ASP A 143 12.09 -6.71 8.68
CA ASP A 143 13.06 -5.68 9.04
C ASP A 143 13.39 -4.79 7.82
N LYS A 144 13.57 -5.39 6.62
CA LYS A 144 13.78 -4.65 5.36
C LYS A 144 12.57 -3.77 4.99
N ILE A 145 11.35 -4.31 5.07
CA ILE A 145 10.11 -3.56 4.79
C ILE A 145 9.98 -2.39 5.78
N ARG A 146 10.30 -2.60 7.05
CA ARG A 146 10.28 -1.54 8.07
C ARG A 146 11.27 -0.42 7.73
N LEU A 147 12.48 -0.77 7.32
CA LEU A 147 13.50 0.20 6.92
C LEU A 147 13.06 1.00 5.69
N GLN A 148 12.51 0.34 4.67
CA GLN A 148 11.98 1.00 3.47
C GLN A 148 10.84 1.98 3.82
N ARG A 149 9.93 1.61 4.73
CA ARG A 149 8.86 2.52 5.19
C ARG A 149 9.42 3.75 5.91
N LEU A 150 10.45 3.59 6.74
CA LEU A 150 11.10 4.71 7.42
C LEU A 150 11.76 5.66 6.42
N HIS A 151 12.48 5.13 5.43
CA HIS A 151 13.08 5.92 4.37
C HIS A 151 12.02 6.69 3.57
N GLN A 152 10.95 6.00 3.14
CA GLN A 152 9.85 6.62 2.41
C GLN A 152 9.16 7.71 3.23
N LYS A 153 8.95 7.50 4.55
CA LYS A 153 8.38 8.51 5.43
C LYS A 153 9.25 9.77 5.53
N LYS A 154 10.58 9.60 5.52
CA LYS A 154 11.52 10.73 5.54
C LYS A 154 11.44 11.54 4.24
N LEU A 155 11.44 10.87 3.09
CA LEU A 155 11.28 11.54 1.78
C LEU A 155 9.94 12.28 1.68
N ASN A 156 8.84 11.63 2.05
CA ASN A 156 7.51 12.25 2.04
C ASN A 156 7.45 13.48 2.96
N ARG A 157 8.16 13.46 4.09
CA ARG A 157 8.22 14.62 5.00
C ARG A 157 9.00 15.78 4.37
N GLN A 158 10.12 15.49 3.73
CA GLN A 158 10.90 16.51 3.01
C GLN A 158 10.07 17.13 1.87
N GLU A 159 9.37 16.31 1.07
CA GLU A 159 8.47 16.80 0.03
C GLU A 159 7.36 17.69 0.60
N ALA A 160 6.78 17.32 1.74
CA ALA A 160 5.74 18.11 2.40
C ALA A 160 6.28 19.43 2.98
N GLU A 161 7.52 19.46 3.47
CA GLU A 161 8.17 20.69 3.94
C GLU A 161 8.45 21.64 2.77
N ILE A 162 9.00 21.13 1.66
CA ILE A 162 9.20 21.90 0.42
C ILE A 162 7.87 22.44 -0.11
N GLU A 163 6.82 21.61 -0.14
CA GLU A 163 5.49 22.04 -0.54
C GLU A 163 4.96 23.17 0.35
N LYS A 164 5.08 23.02 1.67
CA LYS A 164 4.66 24.05 2.62
C LYS A 164 5.38 25.38 2.40
N GLU A 165 6.66 25.35 2.05
CA GLU A 165 7.43 26.54 1.71
C GLU A 165 7.00 27.16 0.38
N MET A 166 6.74 26.35 -0.65
CA MET A 166 6.25 26.83 -1.95
C MET A 166 4.88 27.53 -1.85
N PHE A 167 4.00 27.06 -0.96
CA PHE A 167 2.65 27.61 -0.77
C PHE A 167 2.54 28.59 0.41
N LYS A 168 3.66 29.14 0.88
CA LYS A 168 3.67 30.16 1.93
C LYS A 168 3.71 31.56 1.31
N ASP A 169 2.55 32.16 1.12
CA ASP A 169 2.46 33.55 0.68
C ASP A 169 2.91 34.51 1.79
N HIS A 170 3.91 35.35 1.49
CA HIS A 170 4.26 36.49 2.34
C HIS A 170 3.39 37.68 1.93
N VAL A 171 2.36 37.95 2.72
CA VAL A 171 1.53 39.14 2.56
C VAL A 171 1.82 40.09 3.70
N ALA A 172 1.99 41.38 3.40
CA ALA A 172 2.26 42.40 4.40
C ALA A 172 1.07 42.53 5.37
N PHE A 173 1.37 42.74 6.65
CA PHE A 173 0.36 42.95 7.68
C PHE A 173 -0.44 44.22 7.36
N GLY A 174 -1.75 44.08 7.13
CA GLY A 174 -2.66 45.18 6.77
C GLY A 174 -3.37 45.01 5.42
N GLU A 175 -2.86 44.15 4.53
CA GLU A 175 -3.49 43.86 3.23
C GLU A 175 -4.47 42.67 3.31
N VAL A 176 -4.20 41.71 4.20
CA VAL A 176 -5.10 40.58 4.46
C VAL A 176 -6.19 40.98 5.47
N THR A 177 -7.40 41.22 4.98
CA THR A 177 -8.59 41.21 5.84
C THR A 177 -8.86 39.75 6.24
N MET A 178 -8.37 39.35 7.43
CA MET A 178 -8.49 37.99 7.98
C MET A 178 -9.95 37.55 8.25
N ALA A 179 -10.88 38.50 8.27
CA ALA A 179 -12.30 38.27 8.36
C ALA A 179 -12.97 38.95 7.16
N PRO A 180 -14.02 38.35 6.57
CA PRO A 180 -14.83 39.07 5.59
C PRO A 180 -15.31 40.38 6.20
N PRO A 181 -15.38 41.48 5.42
CA PRO A 181 -15.82 42.77 5.94
C PRO A 181 -17.18 42.59 6.61
N SER A 182 -17.23 42.87 7.92
CA SER A 182 -18.48 42.81 8.66
C SER A 182 -19.37 43.95 8.15
N LEU A 183 -20.45 43.60 7.46
CA LEU A 183 -21.48 44.57 7.09
C LEU A 183 -22.11 45.12 8.38
N THR A 184 -21.62 46.28 8.83
CA THR A 184 -22.19 47.03 9.97
C THR A 184 -23.52 47.71 9.60
N ALA A 185 -23.89 47.68 8.31
CA ALA A 185 -25.15 48.18 7.81
C ALA A 185 -26.31 47.27 8.27
N LYS A 186 -27.23 47.82 9.07
CA LYS A 186 -28.46 47.13 9.45
C LYS A 186 -29.30 46.85 8.19
N PRO A 187 -29.70 45.60 7.91
CA PRO A 187 -30.62 45.32 6.81
C PRO A 187 -31.92 46.09 7.05
N LYS A 188 -32.31 46.95 6.09
CA LYS A 188 -33.39 47.95 6.21
C LYS A 188 -34.77 47.40 6.64
N LYS A 189 -34.98 46.08 6.66
CA LYS A 189 -36.27 45.43 6.98
C LYS A 189 -36.20 44.33 8.05
N ALA A 190 -35.12 44.21 8.81
CA ALA A 190 -35.05 43.20 9.87
C ALA A 190 -35.69 43.71 11.18
N PRO A 191 -36.65 42.99 11.78
CA PRO A 191 -37.16 43.33 13.11
C PRO A 191 -36.05 43.15 14.16
N VAL A 192 -35.83 44.16 15.00
CA VAL A 192 -34.87 44.12 16.11
C VAL A 192 -35.42 43.20 17.19
N ARG A 193 -35.11 41.90 17.13
CA ARG A 193 -35.30 41.00 18.26
C ARG A 193 -34.12 41.19 19.23
N SER A 194 -34.43 41.54 20.46
CA SER A 194 -33.45 41.64 21.54
C SER A 194 -32.72 40.30 21.68
N GLN A 195 -31.39 40.35 21.64
CA GLN A 195 -30.50 39.20 21.78
C GLN A 195 -30.47 38.69 23.23
N LYS A 196 -31.63 38.31 23.78
CA LYS A 196 -31.76 37.74 25.13
C LYS A 196 -32.47 36.39 25.14
N ALA A 197 -32.46 35.66 24.03
CA ALA A 197 -32.66 34.22 24.07
C ALA A 197 -31.27 33.57 24.20
N SER A 198 -31.05 32.83 25.27
CA SER A 198 -29.81 32.10 25.54
C SER A 198 -29.38 31.32 24.30
N LYS A 199 -28.10 31.44 23.94
CA LYS A 199 -27.47 30.79 22.77
C LYS A 199 -27.25 29.29 23.01
N GLU A 200 -28.22 28.63 23.62
CA GLU A 200 -28.15 27.19 23.89
C GLU A 200 -28.89 26.47 22.77
N LEU A 201 -28.22 25.48 22.18
CA LEU A 201 -28.84 24.66 21.15
C LEU A 201 -29.99 23.87 21.78
N LEU A 202 -31.14 23.76 21.10
CA LEU A 202 -32.30 23.03 21.62
C LEU A 202 -31.93 21.61 22.10
N LEU A 203 -31.02 20.95 21.37
CA LEU A 203 -30.52 19.62 21.70
C LEU A 203 -29.74 19.57 23.03
N THR A 204 -29.00 20.62 23.41
CA THR A 204 -28.28 20.65 24.70
C THR A 204 -29.24 20.78 25.87
N SER A 205 -30.36 21.48 25.67
CA SER A 205 -31.45 21.56 26.65
C SER A 205 -32.15 20.21 26.84
N LEU A 206 -32.45 19.51 25.73
CA LEU A 206 -33.11 18.20 25.76
C LEU A 206 -32.23 17.10 26.37
N LEU A 207 -30.93 17.14 26.13
CA LEU A 207 -30.00 16.10 26.59
C LEU A 207 -29.44 16.38 28.00
N GLY A 208 -29.78 17.52 28.61
CA GLY A 208 -29.24 17.95 29.91
C GLY A 208 -27.73 18.15 29.91
N GLN A 209 -27.12 18.24 28.73
CA GLN A 209 -25.68 18.41 28.58
C GLN A 209 -25.39 19.90 28.44
N THR A 210 -25.01 20.54 29.55
CA THR A 210 -24.38 21.85 29.50
C THR A 210 -23.15 21.75 28.60
N ALA A 211 -22.99 22.69 27.65
CA ALA A 211 -21.89 22.67 26.69
C ALA A 211 -20.57 22.31 27.38
N ASN A 212 -20.02 21.13 27.06
CA ASN A 212 -18.72 20.71 27.57
C ASN A 212 -17.73 21.79 27.18
N SER A 213 -17.33 22.59 28.17
CA SER A 213 -16.38 23.67 27.99
C SER A 213 -15.16 23.10 27.29
N THR A 214 -14.85 23.62 26.11
CA THR A 214 -13.60 23.34 25.38
C THR A 214 -12.38 23.95 26.10
N ALA A 215 -12.59 24.61 27.25
CA ALA A 215 -11.51 25.06 28.12
C ALA A 215 -10.78 23.88 28.75
N LYS A 216 -9.46 24.01 28.87
CA LYS A 216 -8.63 23.06 29.57
C LYS A 216 -9.15 22.90 31.01
N PRO A 217 -9.35 21.67 31.51
CA PRO A 217 -9.81 21.46 32.89
C PRO A 217 -8.81 22.07 33.88
N SER A 218 -9.29 22.55 35.03
CA SER A 218 -8.43 23.09 36.09
C SER A 218 -7.39 22.06 36.55
N MET A 219 -6.25 22.52 37.07
CA MET A 219 -5.16 21.64 37.53
C MET A 219 -5.64 20.59 38.55
N ALA A 220 -6.55 20.95 39.45
CA ALA A 220 -7.14 20.03 40.41
C ALA A 220 -7.94 18.91 39.72
N ARG A 221 -8.73 19.27 38.70
CA ARG A 221 -9.52 18.30 37.92
C ARG A 221 -8.64 17.40 37.06
N GLN A 222 -7.54 17.92 36.54
CA GLN A 222 -6.55 17.12 35.81
C GLN A 222 -5.94 16.04 36.71
N ARG A 223 -5.57 16.38 37.95
CA ARG A 223 -5.03 15.43 38.93
C ARG A 223 -6.01 14.28 39.21
N ILE A 224 -7.29 14.60 39.42
CA ILE A 224 -8.34 13.58 39.65
C ILE A 224 -8.46 12.64 38.44
N MET A 225 -8.51 13.19 37.23
CA MET A 225 -8.62 12.37 36.01
C MET A 225 -7.36 11.50 35.78
N GLU A 226 -6.18 12.01 36.11
CA GLU A 226 -4.93 11.27 35.99
C GLU A 226 -4.81 10.14 37.03
N GLU A 227 -5.25 10.38 38.25
CA GLU A 227 -5.31 9.36 39.31
C GLU A 227 -6.29 8.24 38.95
N GLU A 228 -7.49 8.59 38.47
CA GLU A 228 -8.45 7.60 37.96
C GLU A 228 -7.86 6.78 36.80
N ARG A 229 -7.15 7.45 35.88
CA ARG A 229 -6.46 6.78 34.79
C ARG A 229 -5.39 5.81 35.30
N GLN A 230 -4.59 6.21 36.28
CA GLN A 230 -3.55 5.36 36.87
C GLN A 230 -4.19 4.14 37.53
N ARG A 231 -5.24 4.33 38.33
CA ARG A 231 -6.00 3.26 38.97
C ARG A 231 -6.56 2.25 37.97
N ALA A 232 -7.12 2.72 36.85
CA ALA A 232 -7.63 1.85 35.79
C ALA A 232 -6.52 1.04 35.11
N VAL A 233 -5.35 1.66 34.86
CA VAL A 233 -4.20 1.00 34.25
C VAL A 233 -3.62 -0.07 35.17
N GLU A 234 -3.51 0.21 36.47
CA GLU A 234 -3.05 -0.76 37.46
C GLU A 234 -4.00 -1.95 37.57
N ALA A 235 -5.31 -1.69 37.68
CA ALA A 235 -6.33 -2.74 37.67
C ALA A 235 -6.22 -3.62 36.42
N TYR A 236 -6.05 -3.01 35.25
CA TYR A 236 -5.86 -3.74 33.99
C TYR A 236 -4.58 -4.60 34.00
N ARG A 237 -3.46 -4.06 34.51
CA ARG A 237 -2.19 -4.80 34.65
C ARG A 237 -2.33 -6.02 35.54
N LEU A 238 -2.99 -5.88 36.69
CA LEU A 238 -3.24 -6.98 37.63
C LEU A 238 -4.09 -8.07 36.98
N LEU A 239 -5.20 -7.69 36.32
CA LEU A 239 -6.10 -8.61 35.63
C LEU A 239 -5.37 -9.36 34.50
N LYS A 240 -4.49 -8.65 33.77
CA LYS A 240 -3.68 -9.25 32.71
C LYS A 240 -2.64 -10.23 33.25
N LYS A 241 -1.98 -9.91 34.37
CA LYS A 241 -1.03 -10.80 35.06
C LYS A 241 -1.72 -12.08 35.55
N GLN A 242 -2.92 -11.95 36.14
CA GLN A 242 -3.72 -13.09 36.58
C GLN A 242 -4.10 -14.00 35.41
N LYS A 243 -4.56 -13.43 34.28
CA LYS A 243 -4.86 -14.21 33.07
C LYS A 243 -3.64 -14.95 32.54
N GLN A 244 -2.47 -14.31 32.56
CA GLN A 244 -1.24 -14.96 32.12
C GLN A 244 -0.88 -16.15 33.01
N GLN A 245 -0.93 -15.99 34.34
CA GLN A 245 -0.68 -17.08 35.28
C GLN A 245 -1.66 -18.24 35.10
N GLN A 246 -2.95 -17.96 34.84
CA GLN A 246 -3.92 -19.01 34.54
C GLN A 246 -3.60 -19.77 33.25
N MET A 247 -3.13 -19.08 32.21
CA MET A 247 -2.71 -19.72 30.96
C MET A 247 -1.45 -20.57 31.15
N GLU A 248 -0.48 -20.09 31.91
CA GLU A 248 0.74 -20.82 32.25
C GLU A 248 0.42 -22.06 33.10
N ALA A 249 -0.45 -21.95 34.10
CA ALA A 249 -0.91 -23.09 34.90
C ALA A 249 -1.67 -24.12 34.06
N ARG A 250 -2.53 -23.67 33.13
CA ARG A 250 -3.22 -24.56 32.17
C ARG A 250 -2.24 -25.26 31.23
N ALA A 251 -1.26 -24.54 30.70
CA ALA A 251 -0.23 -25.10 29.83
C ALA A 251 0.63 -26.13 30.59
N ALA A 252 1.07 -25.82 31.81
CA ALA A 252 1.81 -26.75 32.66
C ALA A 252 0.99 -28.00 33.02
N GLY A 253 -0.33 -27.86 33.25
CA GLY A 253 -1.24 -28.99 33.44
C GLY A 253 -1.34 -29.89 32.22
N LEU A 254 -1.43 -29.31 31.01
CA LEU A 254 -1.44 -30.07 29.76
C LEU A 254 -0.12 -30.80 29.51
N GLU A 255 1.01 -30.18 29.80
CA GLU A 255 2.33 -30.83 29.68
C GLU A 255 2.48 -32.00 30.67
N LYS A 256 2.00 -31.86 31.91
CA LYS A 256 1.98 -32.98 32.87
C LYS A 256 1.13 -34.16 32.38
N LEU A 257 0.00 -33.92 31.73
CA LEU A 257 -0.86 -34.97 31.17
C LEU A 257 -0.22 -35.68 29.98
N LYS A 258 0.53 -34.96 29.13
CA LYS A 258 1.26 -35.56 28.00
C LYS A 258 2.42 -36.45 28.45
N ASN A 259 3.07 -36.13 29.58
CA ASN A 259 4.21 -36.89 30.11
C ASN A 259 3.80 -38.13 30.93
N LEU A 260 2.49 -38.38 31.10
CA LEU A 260 1.94 -39.54 31.80
C LEU A 260 1.42 -40.64 30.84
N GLN A 261 1.53 -40.43 29.52
CA GLN A 261 1.29 -41.45 28.48
C GLN A 261 2.63 -41.97 27.95
#